data_AF-A0A388NMP9-F1
#
_entry.id   AF-A0A388NMP9-F1
#
_cell.length_a   1.000
_cell.length_b   1.000
_cell.length_c   1.000
_cell.angle_alpha   90.00
_cell.angle_beta   90.00
_cell.angle_gamma   90.00
#
_symmetry.space_group_name_H-M   'P 1'
#
loop_
_entity.id
_entity.type
_entity.pdbx_description
1 polymer ?
#
loop_
_entity_poly.entity_id
_entity_poly.type
_entity_poly.pdbx_seq_one_letter_code
_entity_poly.pdbx_strand_id
1 'polypeptide(L)'
;MGVGLQLMSESTAGLRSKVLEAVVSFYQAAHSDREFVRGKTRVQYAGRVYDEQEMVGMVDAVLDFWLTAGPRTQVFERVLAEFIGTREVIPVNSGSSANLVAVTTLCSKQLRGRRLEPGDEVIVPATSFSNNSGAHCSKPAAAGIGGLLRGRLQH
;
A
#
# COMPACT_ATOMS: atom_id res chain seq x y z
N MET A 1 -58.99 -2.35 12.53
CA MET A 1 -57.83 -3.21 12.84
C MET A 1 -56.67 -2.78 11.96
N GLY A 2 -55.97 -1.70 12.35
CA GLY A 2 -54.74 -1.28 11.69
C GLY A 2 -53.59 -1.97 12.38
N VAL A 3 -53.05 -3.03 11.77
CA VAL A 3 -51.81 -3.64 12.25
C VAL A 3 -50.70 -2.64 11.95
N GLY A 4 -50.17 -2.06 13.02
CA GLY A 4 -49.12 -1.06 12.99
C GLY A 4 -47.88 -1.61 12.29
N LEU A 5 -47.62 -1.09 11.10
CA LEU A 5 -46.30 -1.13 10.48
C LEU A 5 -45.48 0.01 11.09
N GLN A 6 -45.11 -0.13 12.36
CA GLN A 6 -44.11 0.74 12.99
C GLN A 6 -42.74 0.30 12.46
N LEU A 7 -42.44 0.62 11.20
CA LEU A 7 -41.06 0.58 10.70
C LEU A 7 -40.31 1.69 11.44
N MET A 8 -39.59 1.30 12.49
CA MET A 8 -38.61 2.17 13.13
C MET A 8 -37.55 2.49 12.09
N SER A 9 -37.59 3.69 11.51
CA SER A 9 -36.51 4.17 10.66
C SER A 9 -35.32 4.49 11.56
N GLU A 10 -34.46 3.51 11.78
CA GLU A 10 -33.17 3.79 12.38
C GLU A 10 -32.42 4.77 11.48
N SER A 11 -31.95 5.87 12.08
CA SER A 11 -31.07 6.81 11.38
C SER A 11 -29.85 6.05 10.88
N THR A 12 -29.38 6.38 9.66
CA THR A 12 -28.15 5.81 9.07
C THR A 12 -26.96 5.89 10.03
N ALA A 13 -26.88 6.94 10.85
CA ALA A 13 -25.86 7.08 11.88
C ALA A 13 -25.97 6.00 12.98
N GLY A 14 -27.18 5.66 13.39
CA GLY A 14 -27.43 4.58 14.37
C GLY A 14 -27.08 3.21 13.81
N LEU A 15 -27.43 2.94 12.54
CA LEU A 15 -27.03 1.71 11.85
C LEU A 15 -25.51 1.59 11.73
N ARG A 16 -24.83 2.69 11.39
CA ARG A 16 -23.37 2.75 11.34
C ARG A 16 -22.74 2.39 12.69
N SER A 17 -23.19 3.00 13.78
CA SER A 17 -22.67 2.69 15.13
C SER A 17 -22.78 1.21 15.46
N LYS A 18 -23.93 0.60 15.21
CA LYS A 18 -24.17 -0.83 15.45
C LYS A 18 -23.23 -1.73 14.66
N VAL A 19 -22.98 -1.39 13.39
CA VAL A 19 -22.02 -2.15 12.56
C VAL A 19 -20.62 -2.07 13.15
N LEU A 20 -20.16 -0.88 13.54
CA LEU A 20 -18.82 -0.71 14.10
C LEU A 20 -18.67 -1.38 15.47
N GLU A 21 -19.68 -1.34 16.33
CA GLU A 21 -19.72 -2.07 17.60
C GLU A 21 -19.65 -3.59 17.40
N ALA A 22 -20.35 -4.11 16.37
CA ALA A 22 -20.27 -5.52 16.00
C ALA A 22 -18.87 -5.91 15.49
N VAL A 23 -18.19 -5.02 14.76
CA VAL A 23 -16.80 -5.23 14.30
C VAL A 23 -15.84 -5.33 15.48
N VAL A 24 -15.95 -4.46 16.49
CA VAL A 24 -15.15 -4.53 17.72
C VAL A 24 -15.38 -5.86 18.43
N SER A 25 -16.65 -6.25 18.60
CA SER A 25 -17.01 -7.54 19.23
C SER A 25 -16.42 -8.74 18.47
N PHE A 26 -16.41 -8.67 17.13
CA PHE A 26 -15.80 -9.70 16.28
C PHE A 26 -14.28 -9.74 16.42
N TYR A 27 -13.60 -8.60 16.45
CA TYR A 27 -12.16 -8.53 16.70
C TYR A 27 -11.80 -9.24 18.02
N GLN A 28 -12.50 -8.92 19.09
CA GLN A 28 -12.26 -9.52 20.41
C GLN A 28 -12.46 -11.04 20.40
N ALA A 29 -13.46 -11.55 19.68
CA ALA A 29 -13.74 -12.98 19.61
C ALA A 29 -12.78 -13.77 18.70
N ALA A 30 -12.32 -13.16 17.60
CA ALA A 30 -11.61 -13.89 16.53
C ALA A 30 -10.11 -13.55 16.40
N HIS A 31 -9.71 -12.34 16.79
CA HIS A 31 -8.39 -11.75 16.48
C HIS A 31 -7.62 -11.25 17.69
N SER A 32 -8.24 -11.19 18.88
CA SER A 32 -7.55 -10.84 20.12
C SER A 32 -6.33 -11.72 20.38
N ASP A 33 -5.37 -11.16 21.12
CA ASP A 33 -4.11 -11.80 21.40
C ASP A 33 -4.30 -13.17 22.05
N ARG A 34 -3.57 -14.15 21.53
CA ARG A 34 -3.51 -15.50 22.09
C ARG A 34 -2.28 -15.63 22.96
N GLU A 35 -2.45 -16.29 24.10
CA GLU A 35 -1.34 -16.59 24.99
C GLU A 35 -0.22 -17.36 24.29
N PHE A 36 1.02 -16.93 24.49
CA PHE A 36 2.20 -17.63 23.98
C PHE A 36 2.51 -18.84 24.86
N VAL A 37 2.44 -20.04 24.28
CA VAL A 37 2.81 -21.30 24.95
C VAL A 37 4.11 -21.82 24.38
N ARG A 38 5.16 -21.85 25.21
CA ARG A 38 6.49 -22.34 24.83
C ARG A 38 6.40 -23.75 24.22
N GLY A 39 7.03 -23.93 23.06
CA GLY A 39 7.08 -25.22 22.36
C GLY A 39 5.79 -25.62 21.65
N LYS A 40 4.72 -24.81 21.72
CA LYS A 40 3.44 -25.06 21.02
C LYS A 40 3.05 -23.91 20.10
N THR A 41 3.16 -22.67 20.56
CA THR A 41 2.81 -21.50 19.75
C THR A 41 3.82 -21.31 18.63
N ARG A 42 3.33 -21.28 17.39
CA ARG A 42 4.16 -21.03 16.20
C ARG A 42 4.64 -19.58 16.21
N VAL A 43 5.95 -19.39 16.18
CA VAL A 43 6.58 -18.08 16.01
C VAL A 43 6.72 -17.79 14.52
N GLN A 44 6.04 -16.76 14.02
CA GLN A 44 6.17 -16.30 12.65
C GLN A 44 7.34 -15.31 12.55
N TYR A 45 8.09 -15.34 11.46
CA TYR A 45 9.17 -14.36 11.22
C TYR A 45 8.63 -12.96 10.86
N ALA A 46 7.41 -12.90 10.32
CA ALA A 46 6.70 -11.68 9.95
C ALA A 46 5.19 -11.92 10.06
N GLY A 47 4.44 -10.84 10.29
CA GLY A 47 2.99 -10.88 10.43
C GLY A 47 2.39 -9.47 10.42
N ARG A 48 1.08 -9.41 10.27
CA ARG A 48 0.32 -8.17 10.46
C ARG A 48 0.02 -8.02 11.94
N VAL A 49 0.31 -6.85 12.49
CA VAL A 49 -0.09 -6.45 13.84
C VAL A 49 -1.13 -5.35 13.66
N TYR A 50 -2.31 -5.57 14.23
CA TYR A 50 -3.45 -4.67 14.13
C TYR A 50 -4.40 -4.95 15.29
N ASP A 51 -5.15 -3.93 15.67
CA ASP A 51 -6.16 -3.95 16.69
C ASP A 51 -7.57 -3.74 16.10
N GLU A 52 -8.57 -3.57 16.96
CA GLU A 52 -9.94 -3.31 16.53
C GLU A 52 -10.08 -2.00 15.74
N GLN A 53 -9.20 -1.02 15.95
CA GLN A 53 -9.27 0.29 15.31
C GLN A 53 -8.98 0.16 13.81
N GLU A 54 -8.03 -0.69 13.39
CA GLU A 54 -7.82 -0.95 11.97
C GLU A 54 -9.04 -1.61 11.32
N MET A 55 -9.66 -2.58 12.00
CA MET A 55 -10.86 -3.26 11.46
C MET A 55 -12.05 -2.30 11.37
N VAL A 56 -12.27 -1.51 12.41
CA VAL A 56 -13.28 -0.45 12.43
C VAL A 56 -13.01 0.55 11.31
N GLY A 57 -11.78 1.06 11.18
CA GLY A 57 -11.42 2.02 10.14
C GLY A 57 -11.65 1.49 8.71
N MET A 58 -11.37 0.20 8.46
CA MET A 58 -11.64 -0.44 7.18
C MET A 58 -13.15 -0.53 6.88
N VAL A 59 -13.93 -1.06 7.82
CA VAL A 59 -15.39 -1.20 7.63
C VAL A 59 -16.04 0.17 7.51
N ASP A 60 -15.60 1.14 8.31
CA ASP A 60 -16.08 2.50 8.28
C ASP A 60 -15.82 3.18 6.93
N ALA A 61 -14.65 2.94 6.32
CA ALA A 61 -14.35 3.40 4.97
C ALA A 61 -15.21 2.71 3.89
N VAL A 62 -15.57 1.43 4.08
CA VAL A 62 -16.50 0.71 3.18
C VAL A 62 -17.90 1.30 3.27
N LEU A 63 -18.36 1.66 4.48
CA LEU A 63 -19.67 2.28 4.69
C LEU A 63 -19.77 3.68 4.06
N ASP A 64 -18.66 4.43 4.01
CA ASP A 64 -18.60 5.70 3.26
C ASP A 64 -18.71 5.50 1.74
N PHE A 65 -18.46 4.28 1.25
CA PHE A 65 -18.52 3.87 -0.16
C PHE A 65 -17.69 4.74 -1.11
N TRP A 66 -16.64 5.39 -0.60
CA TRP A 66 -15.67 6.14 -1.39
C TRP A 66 -14.53 5.21 -1.80
N LEU A 67 -14.61 4.67 -3.02
CA LEU A 67 -13.76 3.55 -3.45
C LEU A 67 -12.38 3.95 -4.01
N THR A 68 -12.14 5.25 -4.21
CA THR A 68 -10.91 5.79 -4.78
C THR A 68 -10.14 6.65 -3.78
N ALA A 69 -8.99 7.20 -4.17
CA ALA A 69 -8.30 8.17 -3.32
C ALA A 69 -9.24 9.34 -2.97
N GLY A 70 -9.26 9.74 -1.70
CA GLY A 70 -10.24 10.68 -1.19
C GLY A 70 -9.84 11.31 0.14
N PRO A 71 -10.80 11.80 0.94
CA PRO A 71 -10.52 12.48 2.21
C PRO A 71 -9.65 11.66 3.17
N ARG A 72 -9.92 10.34 3.29
CA ARG A 72 -9.11 9.43 4.13
C ARG A 72 -7.66 9.32 3.64
N THR A 73 -7.46 9.26 2.32
CA THR A 73 -6.12 9.25 1.71
C THR A 73 -5.38 10.56 1.98
N GLN A 74 -6.05 11.71 1.87
CA GLN A 74 -5.44 13.03 2.17
C GLN A 74 -5.01 13.16 3.63
N VAL A 75 -5.82 12.61 4.56
CA VAL A 75 -5.44 12.54 5.98
C VAL A 75 -4.21 11.65 6.15
N PHE A 76 -4.20 10.47 5.54
CA PHE A 76 -3.06 9.55 5.58
C PHE A 76 -1.78 10.20 5.03
N GLU A 77 -1.87 10.85 3.87
CA GLU A 77 -0.74 11.57 3.23
C GLU A 77 -0.16 12.64 4.16
N ARG A 78 -1.01 13.47 4.76
CA ARG A 78 -0.58 14.53 5.67
C ARG A 78 0.11 13.95 6.91
N VAL A 79 -0.53 13.00 7.59
CA VAL A 79 0.01 12.39 8.81
C VAL A 79 1.32 11.66 8.52
N LEU A 80 1.40 10.97 7.38
CA LEU A 80 2.62 10.27 6.99
C LEU A 80 3.75 11.23 6.57
N ALA A 81 3.43 12.33 5.89
CA ALA A 81 4.40 13.37 5.55
C ALA A 81 4.98 14.02 6.81
N GLU A 82 4.14 14.35 7.80
CA GLU A 82 4.57 14.86 9.10
C GLU A 82 5.43 13.85 9.86
N PHE A 83 5.04 12.57 9.88
CA PHE A 83 5.79 11.50 10.54
C PHE A 83 7.18 11.28 9.94
N ILE A 84 7.30 11.28 8.60
CA ILE A 84 8.59 11.08 7.91
C ILE A 84 9.41 12.38 7.91
N GLY A 85 8.78 13.54 8.01
CA GLY A 85 9.43 14.85 7.89
C GLY A 85 9.63 15.30 6.44
N THR A 86 8.69 14.98 5.55
CA THR A 86 8.72 15.42 4.13
C THR A 86 7.61 16.43 3.87
N ARG A 87 7.70 17.14 2.73
CA ARG A 87 6.64 18.05 2.30
C ARG A 87 5.41 17.32 1.75
N GLU A 88 5.64 16.23 1.01
CA GLU A 88 4.61 15.53 0.23
C GLU A 88 4.85 14.02 0.26
N VAL A 89 3.74 13.28 0.31
CA VAL A 89 3.70 11.82 0.21
C VAL A 89 2.64 11.46 -0.83
N ILE A 90 2.97 10.52 -1.72
CA ILE A 90 2.05 9.99 -2.73
C ILE A 90 1.93 8.49 -2.51
N PRO A 91 0.80 7.98 -1.98
CA PRO A 91 0.59 6.58 -1.75
C PRO A 91 0.35 5.86 -3.09
N VAL A 92 0.90 4.65 -3.18
CA VAL A 92 0.73 3.76 -4.32
C VAL A 92 0.41 2.36 -3.81
N ASN A 93 -0.08 1.49 -4.69
CA ASN A 93 -0.59 0.17 -4.31
C ASN A 93 0.46 -0.83 -3.81
N SER A 94 1.77 -0.53 -3.92
CA SER A 94 2.84 -1.39 -3.39
C SER A 94 4.18 -0.65 -3.32
N GLY A 95 5.13 -1.17 -2.54
CA GLY A 95 6.51 -0.66 -2.52
C GLY A 95 7.24 -0.79 -3.87
N SER A 96 6.98 -1.86 -4.64
CA SER A 96 7.55 -1.99 -5.99
C SER A 96 7.04 -0.92 -6.95
N SER A 97 5.75 -0.56 -6.86
CA SER A 97 5.18 0.55 -7.61
C SER A 97 5.80 1.88 -7.20
N ALA A 98 6.13 2.05 -5.91
CA ALA A 98 6.77 3.27 -5.41
C ALA A 98 8.16 3.44 -6.03
N ASN A 99 8.97 2.38 -6.06
CA ASN A 99 10.28 2.38 -6.71
C ASN A 99 10.16 2.68 -8.21
N LEU A 100 9.19 2.06 -8.89
CA LEU A 100 8.94 2.29 -10.31
C LEU A 100 8.57 3.75 -10.59
N VAL A 101 7.64 4.34 -9.81
CA VAL A 101 7.26 5.76 -9.94
C VAL A 101 8.46 6.66 -9.64
N ALA A 102 9.23 6.38 -8.59
CA ALA A 102 10.41 7.15 -8.23
C ALA A 102 11.44 7.21 -9.38
N VAL A 103 11.76 6.07 -10.00
CA VAL A 103 12.74 6.06 -11.12
C VAL A 103 12.13 6.63 -12.40
N THR A 104 10.88 6.32 -12.73
CA THR A 104 10.26 6.83 -13.97
C THR A 104 10.05 8.34 -13.95
N THR A 105 9.83 8.94 -12.77
CA THR A 105 9.78 10.41 -12.64
C THR A 105 11.13 11.07 -12.95
N LEU A 106 12.25 10.40 -12.67
CA LEU A 106 13.59 10.86 -13.06
C LEU A 106 13.83 10.84 -14.58
N CYS A 107 13.03 10.11 -15.36
CA CYS A 107 13.06 10.17 -16.83
C CYS A 107 12.21 11.32 -17.42
N SER A 108 11.55 12.14 -16.58
CA SER A 108 10.64 13.19 -17.04
C SER A 108 11.35 14.28 -17.85
N LYS A 109 10.74 14.70 -18.96
CA LYS A 109 11.23 15.84 -19.76
C LYS A 109 11.26 17.15 -18.96
N GLN A 110 10.50 17.26 -17.88
CA GLN A 110 10.49 18.44 -17.00
C GLN A 110 11.84 18.64 -16.31
N LEU A 111 12.64 17.58 -16.13
CA LEU A 111 13.97 17.63 -15.55
C LEU A 111 15.06 18.12 -16.55
N ARG A 112 14.69 18.39 -17.81
CA ARG A 112 15.58 18.93 -18.86
C ARG A 112 16.85 18.10 -18.98
N GLY A 113 18.03 18.73 -18.92
CA GLY A 113 19.34 18.06 -19.03
C GLY A 113 19.73 17.21 -17.81
N ARG A 114 18.89 17.10 -16.78
CA ARG A 114 19.12 16.28 -15.58
C ARG A 114 18.29 15.00 -15.55
N ARG A 115 17.51 14.72 -16.60
CA ARG A 115 16.70 13.50 -16.67
C ARG A 115 17.58 12.28 -16.93
N LEU A 116 17.16 11.12 -16.44
CA LEU A 116 17.74 9.84 -16.85
C LEU A 116 17.31 9.49 -18.28
N GLU A 117 18.26 9.03 -19.08
CA GLU A 117 18.08 8.57 -20.45
C GLU A 117 18.47 7.09 -20.62
N PRO A 118 17.94 6.39 -21.63
CA PRO A 118 18.39 5.04 -21.95
C PRO A 118 19.91 5.02 -22.20
N GLY A 119 20.62 4.17 -21.45
CA GLY A 119 22.09 4.11 -21.46
C GLY A 119 22.74 4.69 -20.20
N ASP A 120 22.00 5.48 -19.42
CA ASP A 120 22.48 5.96 -18.11
C ASP A 120 22.54 4.82 -17.09
N GLU A 121 23.52 4.91 -16.19
CA GLU A 121 23.79 3.90 -15.18
C GLU A 121 23.23 4.29 -13.80
N VAL A 122 22.65 3.32 -13.10
CA VAL A 122 22.15 3.46 -11.73
C VAL A 122 22.89 2.49 -10.84
N ILE A 123 23.61 3.00 -9.85
CA ILE A 123 24.37 2.18 -8.90
C ILE A 123 23.42 1.66 -7.82
N VAL A 124 23.35 0.33 -7.69
CA VAL A 124 22.59 -0.37 -6.64
C VAL A 124 23.45 -1.46 -5.99
N PRO A 125 23.30 -1.72 -4.68
CA PRO A 125 24.00 -2.82 -4.04
C PRO A 125 23.52 -4.18 -4.60
N ALA A 126 24.45 -5.13 -4.79
CA ALA A 126 24.12 -6.47 -5.28
C ALA A 126 23.27 -7.29 -4.30
N THR A 127 23.31 -6.95 -3.01
CA THR A 127 22.55 -7.61 -1.93
C THR A 127 21.32 -6.79 -1.54
N SER A 128 20.36 -6.67 -2.46
CA SER A 128 19.07 -6.01 -2.21
C SER A 128 17.89 -6.83 -2.74
N PHE A 129 16.67 -6.40 -2.41
CA PHE A 129 15.46 -6.98 -3.02
C PHE A 129 15.42 -6.76 -4.54
N SER A 130 14.87 -7.73 -5.26
CA SER A 130 14.89 -7.76 -6.74
C SER A 130 14.22 -6.56 -7.42
N ASN A 131 13.23 -5.94 -6.75
CA ASN A 131 12.55 -4.76 -7.27
C ASN A 131 13.42 -3.48 -7.27
N ASN A 132 14.55 -3.47 -6.57
CA ASN A 132 15.49 -2.35 -6.56
C ASN A 132 16.31 -2.28 -7.87
N SER A 133 16.53 -3.42 -8.53
CA SER A 133 17.35 -3.53 -9.75
C SER A 133 16.52 -3.50 -11.04
N GLY A 134 15.19 -3.62 -10.94
CA GLY A 134 14.29 -3.81 -12.08
C GLY A 134 13.77 -2.53 -12.75
N ALA A 135 14.15 -1.35 -12.27
CA ALA A 135 13.67 -0.08 -12.80
C ALA A 135 14.53 0.39 -13.99
N HIS A 136 14.42 -0.30 -15.13
CA HIS A 136 15.10 0.11 -16.36
C HIS A 136 14.21 1.10 -17.13
N CYS A 137 14.73 2.28 -17.45
CA CYS A 137 14.02 3.27 -18.27
C CYS A 137 14.08 2.86 -19.75
N SER A 138 13.26 1.89 -20.13
CA SER A 138 13.08 1.47 -21.54
C SER A 138 11.62 1.64 -21.95
N LYS A 139 11.39 2.38 -23.06
CA LYS A 139 10.17 2.20 -23.87
C LYS A 139 10.02 0.72 -24.21
N PRO A 140 8.80 0.17 -24.41
CA PRO A 140 8.62 -1.24 -24.69
C PRO A 140 9.21 -1.56 -26.07
N ALA A 141 10.46 -2.02 -26.08
CA ALA A 141 11.01 -2.78 -27.18
C ALA A 141 10.93 -4.24 -26.74
N ALA A 142 9.99 -4.97 -27.34
CA ALA A 142 10.04 -6.42 -27.32
C ALA A 142 11.39 -6.85 -27.91
N ALA A 143 12.32 -7.29 -27.07
CA ALA A 143 13.56 -7.94 -27.50
C ALA A 143 13.91 -8.98 -26.45
N GLY A 144 13.95 -10.23 -26.91
CA GLY A 144 13.98 -11.43 -26.10
C GLY A 144 15.24 -11.61 -25.27
N ILE A 145 15.08 -12.51 -24.31
CA ILE A 145 16.11 -13.11 -23.47
C ILE A 145 17.13 -13.80 -24.40
N GLY A 146 18.20 -13.10 -24.81
CA GLY A 146 19.15 -13.70 -25.77
C GLY A 146 20.30 -12.81 -26.24
N GLY A 147 20.74 -11.82 -25.46
CA GLY A 147 21.73 -10.86 -25.95
C GLY A 147 22.66 -10.29 -24.87
N LEU A 148 23.29 -11.14 -24.05
CA LEU A 148 24.30 -10.65 -23.11
C LEU A 148 25.49 -11.60 -22.98
N LEU A 149 26.14 -11.92 -24.11
CA LEU A 149 27.51 -12.50 -24.13
C LEU A 149 28.09 -12.29 -25.54
N ARG A 150 28.51 -11.08 -25.90
CA ARG A 150 29.49 -10.86 -26.98
C ARG A 150 30.10 -9.45 -26.92
N GLY A 151 31.40 -9.41 -26.61
CA GLY A 151 32.34 -8.46 -27.20
C GLY A 151 32.82 -7.32 -26.32
N ARG A 152 34.03 -7.45 -25.76
CA ARG A 152 35.10 -6.44 -25.84
C ARG A 152 36.44 -7.02 -25.34
N LEU A 153 37.12 -7.71 -26.26
CA LEU A 153 38.57 -7.90 -26.25
C LEU A 153 39.06 -7.64 -27.67
N GLN A 154 39.15 -6.36 -28.05
CA GLN A 154 40.03 -5.83 -29.11
C GLN A 154 40.17 -4.33 -28.86
N HIS A 155 41.22 -3.95 -28.12
CA HIS A 155 42.12 -2.82 -28.36
C HIS A 155 43.20 -2.83 -27.27
#